data_AF-A0A1Q8Q1Q2-F1
#
_entry.id   AF-A0A1Q8Q1Q2-F1
#
_cell.length_a   1.000
_cell.length_b   1.000
_cell.length_c   1.000
_cell.angle_alpha   90.00
_cell.angle_beta   90.00
_cell.angle_gamma   90.00
#
_symmetry.space_group_name_H-M   'P 1'
#
loop_
_entity.id
_entity.type
_entity.pdbx_description
1 polymer ?
#
loop_
_entity_poly.entity_id
_entity_poly.type
_entity_poly.pdbx_seq_one_letter_code
_entity_poly.pdbx_strand_id
1 'polypeptide(L)'
;MVQERFAFHFSDQNKEMQLPEVFPELFAPGTKPAEWAVEPPSLDELKEMLKGQTDRIEFVLNGRLLEEAESYTTSSGLTMSTVGAFLTFTFYHEGMHLNTMKHILKAL
;
A
#
# COMPACT_ATOMS: atom_id res chain seq x y z
N MET A 1 3.11 2.21 0.14
CA MET A 1 2.62 2.65 1.47
C MET A 1 1.34 1.93 1.87
N VAL A 2 0.22 2.13 1.15
CA VAL A 2 -1.07 1.51 1.51
C VAL A 2 -1.01 -0.02 1.47
N GLN A 3 -0.57 -0.63 0.36
CA GLN A 3 -0.43 -2.08 0.27
C GLN A 3 0.36 -2.68 1.44
N GLU A 4 1.54 -2.13 1.74
CA GLU A 4 2.40 -2.60 2.84
C GLU A 4 1.68 -2.55 4.20
N ARG A 5 1.03 -1.42 4.52
CA ARG A 5 0.31 -1.26 5.80
C ARG A 5 -0.81 -2.29 5.95
N PHE A 6 -1.57 -2.51 4.89
CA PHE A 6 -2.72 -3.41 4.94
C PHE A 6 -2.33 -4.89 4.88
N ALA A 7 -1.26 -5.23 4.16
CA ALA A 7 -0.80 -6.62 3.99
C ALA A 7 0.19 -7.10 5.07
N PHE A 8 0.74 -6.22 5.89
CA PHE A 8 1.60 -6.62 7.00
C PHE A 8 1.04 -6.13 8.34
N HIS A 9 0.85 -4.83 8.54
CA HIS A 9 0.44 -4.31 9.84
C HIS A 9 -1.01 -4.67 10.22
N PHE A 10 -1.98 -4.45 9.33
CA PHE A 10 -3.40 -4.70 9.66
C PHE A 10 -3.80 -6.17 9.55
N SER A 11 -3.21 -6.92 8.62
CA SER A 11 -3.46 -8.36 8.50
C SER A 11 -2.82 -9.19 9.60
N ASP A 12 -1.67 -8.76 10.14
CA ASP A 12 -0.94 -9.46 11.20
C ASP A 12 -0.01 -8.50 11.94
N GLN A 13 -0.44 -7.97 13.08
CA GLN A 13 0.30 -6.93 13.83
C GLN A 13 1.73 -7.34 14.26
N ASN A 14 2.07 -8.62 14.19
CA ASN A 14 3.42 -9.12 14.47
C ASN A 14 4.36 -9.06 13.26
N LYS A 15 3.87 -8.65 12.09
CA LYS A 15 4.68 -8.52 10.87
C LYS A 15 5.16 -7.09 10.70
N GLU A 16 6.47 -6.96 10.59
CA GLU A 16 7.11 -5.69 10.31
C GLU A 16 6.91 -5.27 8.85
N MET A 17 6.63 -3.99 8.65
CA MET A 17 6.65 -3.37 7.33
C MET A 17 8.09 -3.12 6.90
N GLN A 18 8.39 -3.33 5.63
CA GLN A 18 9.69 -3.04 5.04
C GLN A 18 9.57 -1.86 4.09
N LEU A 19 9.56 -0.65 4.66
CA LEU A 19 9.57 0.61 3.93
C LEU A 19 10.71 1.51 4.43
N PRO A 20 11.38 2.26 3.53
CA PRO A 20 12.33 3.28 3.94
C PRO A 20 11.65 4.34 4.81
N GLU A 21 12.39 4.83 5.81
CA GLU A 21 11.87 5.79 6.80
C GLU A 21 11.36 7.09 6.17
N VAL A 22 11.87 7.46 5.00
CA VAL A 22 11.50 8.67 4.25
C VAL A 22 10.15 8.56 3.52
N PHE A 23 9.59 7.36 3.37
CA PHE A 23 8.37 7.14 2.58
C PHE A 23 7.12 7.90 3.07
N PRO A 24 6.89 8.08 4.38
CA PRO A 24 5.81 8.94 4.86
C PRO A 24 5.93 10.39 4.38
N GLU A 25 7.13 10.97 4.34
CA GLU A 25 7.35 12.35 3.87
C GLU A 25 7.08 12.51 2.36
N LEU A 26 7.34 11.44 1.60
CA LEU A 26 7.16 11.42 0.16
C LEU A 26 5.74 11.05 -0.26
N PHE A 27 5.16 9.99 0.31
CA PHE A 27 4.02 9.27 -0.27
C PHE A 27 2.80 9.14 0.67
N ALA A 28 2.79 9.79 1.84
CA ALA A 28 1.60 9.84 2.68
C ALA A 28 0.49 10.70 2.03
N PRO A 29 -0.80 10.47 2.34
CA PRO A 29 -1.87 11.34 1.89
C PRO A 29 -1.61 12.81 2.25
N GLY A 30 -1.75 13.70 1.27
CA GLY A 30 -1.56 15.14 1.45
C GLY A 30 -0.15 15.68 1.15
N THR A 31 0.83 14.80 0.91
CA THR A 31 2.15 15.22 0.43
C THR A 31 2.07 15.71 -1.03
N LYS A 32 3.03 16.55 -1.43
CA LYS A 32 3.11 17.07 -2.80
C LYS A 32 4.56 16.99 -3.32
N PRO A 33 4.78 16.45 -4.53
CA PRO A 33 6.12 16.38 -5.12
C PRO A 33 6.85 17.72 -5.22
N ALA A 34 6.11 18.82 -5.43
CA ALA A 34 6.68 20.17 -5.49
C ALA A 34 7.18 20.71 -4.14
N GLU A 35 6.81 20.07 -3.03
CA GLU A 35 7.17 20.46 -1.65
C GLU A 35 8.14 19.46 -1.00
N TRP A 36 8.57 18.41 -1.72
CA TRP A 36 9.52 17.43 -1.17
C TRP A 36 10.89 18.06 -0.89
N ALA A 37 11.39 17.89 0.32
CA ALA A 37 12.70 18.36 0.77
C ALA A 37 13.79 17.28 0.71
N VAL A 38 13.41 16.05 0.38
CA VAL A 38 14.24 14.85 0.35
C VAL A 38 14.15 14.22 -1.04
N GLU A 39 15.26 13.69 -1.51
CA GLU A 39 15.31 13.03 -2.82
C GLU A 39 14.48 11.74 -2.78
N PRO A 40 13.48 11.58 -3.67
CA PRO A 40 12.73 10.34 -3.75
C PRO A 40 13.61 9.22 -4.31
N PRO A 41 13.29 7.94 -4.03
CA PRO A 41 13.92 6.82 -4.73
C PRO A 41 13.70 6.93 -6.24
N SER A 42 14.68 6.45 -7.01
CA SER A 42 14.57 6.35 -8.45
C SER A 42 13.43 5.41 -8.87
N LEU A 43 12.97 5.55 -10.11
CA LEU A 43 11.93 4.69 -10.65
C LEU A 43 12.30 3.21 -10.63
N ASP A 44 13.57 2.87 -10.84
CA ASP A 44 14.02 1.48 -10.86
C ASP A 44 14.11 0.89 -9.45
N GLU A 45 14.54 1.67 -8.45
CA GLU A 45 14.45 1.27 -7.04
C GLU A 45 12.99 1.03 -6.62
N LEU A 46 12.07 1.93 -7.00
CA LEU A 46 10.64 1.75 -6.72
C LEU A 46 10.09 0.46 -7.34
N LYS A 47 10.45 0.15 -8.60
CA LYS A 47 10.02 -1.10 -9.27
C LYS A 47 10.55 -2.33 -8.55
N GLU A 48 11.81 -2.32 -8.14
CA GLU A 48 12.41 -3.44 -7.40
C GLU A 48 11.71 -3.67 -6.06
N MET A 49 11.47 -2.59 -5.31
CA MET A 49 10.74 -2.64 -4.05
C MET A 49 9.30 -3.17 -4.22
N LEU A 50 8.60 -2.75 -5.27
CA LEU A 50 7.23 -3.21 -5.57
C LEU A 50 7.17 -4.69 -5.94
N LYS A 51 8.15 -5.19 -6.72
CA LYS A 51 8.29 -6.62 -7.02
C LYS A 51 8.50 -7.42 -5.73
N GLY A 52 9.48 -7.01 -4.93
CA GLY A 52 9.78 -7.67 -3.65
C GLY A 52 8.60 -7.63 -2.67
N GLN A 53 7.82 -6.55 -2.64
CA GLN A 53 6.61 -6.48 -1.83
C GLN A 53 5.60 -7.57 -2.22
N THR A 54 5.41 -7.83 -3.50
CA THR A 54 4.46 -8.86 -3.98
C THR A 54 4.91 -10.25 -3.52
N ASP A 55 6.20 -10.56 -3.67
CA ASP A 55 6.79 -11.84 -3.23
C ASP A 55 6.62 -12.04 -1.71
N ARG A 56 6.85 -10.99 -0.91
CA ARG A 56 6.65 -11.04 0.55
C ARG A 56 5.19 -11.27 0.93
N ILE A 57 4.25 -10.60 0.25
CA ILE A 57 2.81 -10.75 0.51
C ILE A 57 2.39 -12.19 0.24
N GLU A 58 2.79 -12.76 -0.90
CA GLU A 58 2.49 -14.14 -1.24
C GLU A 58 3.09 -15.09 -0.19
N PHE A 59 4.37 -14.94 0.13
CA PHE A 59 5.03 -15.78 1.12
C PHE A 59 4.35 -15.76 2.50
N VAL A 60 3.90 -14.58 2.96
CA VAL A 60 3.35 -14.40 4.31
C VAL A 60 1.86 -14.73 4.41
N LEU A 61 1.08 -14.50 3.35
CA LEU A 61 -0.39 -14.55 3.37
C LEU A 61 -1.01 -15.68 2.53
N ASN A 62 -0.20 -16.51 1.85
CA ASN A 62 -0.71 -17.66 1.12
C ASN A 62 -1.58 -18.55 2.03
N GLY A 63 -2.80 -18.87 1.57
CA GLY A 63 -3.76 -19.69 2.32
C GLY A 63 -4.43 -18.99 3.52
N ARG A 64 -4.11 -17.72 3.82
CA ARG A 64 -4.60 -17.00 5.00
C ARG A 64 -5.74 -16.02 4.72
N LEU A 65 -6.31 -16.00 3.51
CA LEU A 65 -7.31 -14.99 3.11
C LEU A 65 -8.57 -14.95 3.99
N LEU A 66 -8.94 -16.08 4.59
CA LEU A 66 -10.11 -16.20 5.48
C LEU A 66 -9.77 -16.00 6.96
N GLU A 67 -8.51 -15.73 7.29
CA GLU A 67 -8.08 -15.48 8.66
C GLU A 67 -8.64 -14.14 9.15
N GLU A 68 -9.24 -14.16 10.33
CA GLU A 68 -9.68 -12.95 11.02
C GLU A 68 -8.47 -12.17 11.55
N ALA A 69 -8.57 -10.85 11.49
CA ALA A 69 -7.58 -9.90 11.95
C ALA A 69 -8.29 -8.79 12.75
N GLU A 70 -7.51 -7.94 13.43
CA GLU A 70 -8.10 -6.82 14.15
C GLU A 70 -8.89 -5.93 13.18
N SER A 71 -10.13 -5.62 13.54
CA SER A 71 -11.01 -4.84 12.68
C SER A 71 -10.47 -3.43 12.51
N TYR A 72 -10.44 -2.96 11.26
CA TYR A 72 -10.06 -1.59 10.93
C TYR A 72 -11.13 -0.93 10.06
N THR A 73 -11.52 0.29 10.44
CA THR A 73 -12.47 1.12 9.70
C THR A 73 -11.73 2.28 9.05
N THR A 74 -11.83 2.37 7.73
CA THR A 74 -11.27 3.47 6.93
C THR A 74 -11.98 4.79 7.24
N SER A 75 -11.38 5.91 6.85
CA SER A 75 -12.01 7.25 6.98
C SER A 75 -13.32 7.41 6.20
N SER A 76 -13.59 6.55 5.20
CA SER A 76 -14.86 6.52 4.46
C SER A 76 -15.92 5.61 5.09
N GLY A 77 -15.63 4.96 6.22
CA GLY A 77 -16.57 4.10 6.94
C GLY A 77 -16.58 2.62 6.52
N LEU A 78 -15.70 2.19 5.62
CA LEU A 78 -15.54 0.77 5.30
C LEU A 78 -14.80 0.05 6.42
N THR A 79 -15.45 -0.94 7.04
CA THR A 79 -14.85 -1.83 8.06
C THR A 79 -14.41 -3.15 7.44
N MET A 80 -13.21 -3.60 7.80
CA MET A 80 -12.63 -4.87 7.37
C MET A 80 -12.10 -5.61 8.59
N SER A 81 -12.28 -6.93 8.62
CA SER A 81 -11.84 -7.80 9.73
C SER A 81 -11.08 -9.05 9.28
N THR A 82 -10.82 -9.22 7.98
CA THR A 82 -10.09 -10.40 7.47
C THR A 82 -8.92 -9.98 6.59
N VAL A 83 -7.92 -10.85 6.52
CA VAL A 83 -6.77 -10.68 5.61
C VAL A 83 -7.24 -10.46 4.17
N GLY A 84 -8.19 -11.27 3.70
CA GLY A 84 -8.75 -11.15 2.36
C GLY A 84 -9.49 -9.83 2.12
N ALA A 85 -10.20 -9.31 3.13
CA ALA A 85 -10.85 -8.01 3.03
C ALA A 85 -9.82 -6.87 2.89
N PHE A 86 -8.73 -6.91 3.67
CA PHE A 86 -7.64 -5.94 3.55
C PHE A 86 -6.97 -5.96 2.17
N LEU A 87 -6.62 -7.14 1.65
CA LEU A 87 -6.01 -7.25 0.32
C LEU A 87 -6.97 -6.80 -0.79
N THR A 88 -8.25 -7.15 -0.70
CA THR A 88 -9.27 -6.70 -1.65
C THR A 88 -9.40 -5.19 -1.68
N PHE A 89 -9.40 -4.54 -0.51
CA PHE A 89 -9.39 -3.08 -0.42
C PHE A 89 -8.17 -2.47 -1.11
N THR A 90 -6.98 -3.05 -0.90
CA THR A 90 -5.76 -2.53 -1.52
C THR A 90 -5.78 -2.64 -3.05
N PHE A 91 -6.36 -3.70 -3.61
CA PHE A 91 -6.54 -3.81 -5.07
C PHE A 91 -7.50 -2.75 -5.62
N TYR A 92 -8.60 -2.48 -4.92
CA TYR A 92 -9.51 -1.40 -5.28
C TYR A 92 -8.78 -0.04 -5.29
N HIS A 93 -8.01 0.22 -4.23
CA HIS A 93 -7.22 1.45 -4.10
C HIS A 93 -6.16 1.59 -5.21
N GLU A 94 -5.49 0.51 -5.58
CA GLU A 94 -4.53 0.52 -6.71
C GLU A 94 -5.24 0.80 -8.05
N GLY A 95 -6.44 0.25 -8.24
CA GLY A 95 -7.30 0.59 -9.38
C GLY A 95 -7.60 2.10 -9.48
N MET A 96 -7.83 2.76 -8.34
CA MET A 96 -8.01 4.21 -8.29
C MET A 96 -6.73 4.97 -8.69
N HIS A 97 -5.57 4.55 -8.20
CA HIS A 97 -4.28 5.14 -8.61
C HIS A 97 -4.04 4.99 -10.11
N LEU A 98 -4.26 3.80 -10.66
CA LEU A 98 -4.12 3.55 -12.10
C LEU A 98 -5.06 4.46 -12.92
N ASN A 99 -6.29 4.64 -12.46
CA ASN A 99 -7.23 5.55 -13.10
C ASN A 99 -6.71 7.00 -13.08
N THR A 100 -6.21 7.48 -11.94
CA THR A 100 -5.64 8.84 -11.81
C THR A 100 -4.43 9.02 -12.73
N MET A 101 -3.51 8.07 -12.78
CA MET A 101 -2.36 8.11 -13.70
C MET A 101 -2.80 8.21 -15.16
N LYS A 102 -3.81 7.43 -15.57
CA LYS A 102 -4.37 7.51 -16.93
C LYS A 102 -4.97 8.89 -17.23
N HIS A 103 -5.60 9.54 -16.26
CA HIS A 103 -6.15 10.89 -16.45
C HIS A 103 -5.04 11.93 -16.59
N ILE A 104 -3.98 11.85 -15.78
CA ILE A 104 -2.81 12.73 -15.90
C ILE A 104 -2.20 12.58 -17.29
N LEU A 105 -1.96 11.34 -17.75
CA LEU A 105 -1.39 11.07 -19.08
C LEU A 105 -2.24 11.61 -20.24
N LYS A 106 -3.57 11.66 -20.09
CA LYS A 106 -4.48 12.24 -21.11
C LYS A 106 -4.50 13.77 -21.11
N ALA A 107 -4.11 14.40 -20.00
CA ALA A 107 -4.10 15.85 -19.85
C ALA A 107 -2.77 16.49 -20.27
N LEU A 108 -1.73 15.67 -20.48
CA LEU A 108 -0.44 16.03 -21.08
C LEU A 108 -0.53 15.95 -22.61
#